data_AF-A0A5E4QLJ6-F1
#
_entry.id   AF-A0A5E4QLJ6-F1
#
_cell.length_a   1.000
_cell.length_b   1.000
_cell.length_c   1.000
_cell.angle_alpha   90.00
_cell.angle_beta   90.00
_cell.angle_gamma   90.00
#
_symmetry.space_group_name_H-M   'P 1'
#
loop_
_entity.id
_entity.type
_entity.pdbx_description
1 polymer ?
#
loop_
_entity_poly.entity_id
_entity_poly.type
_entity_poly.pdbx_seq_one_letter_code
_entity_poly.pdbx_strand_id
1 'polypeptide(L)'
;MPFKYILQVPGKQIRPKLTAAFNYWLQVCPEKLKAIGEIIQMLHNSSLLLDDVEDNSTLRRGIPVAHSIYGIASTINAANYVIIIALEKTLQLGHPQATTVYTEQLLELHRGQGLEIYWRDNFICPTEEEYRDMTIKKTGGLFLLAIRLMQLFSDNNTDFTKLSQIIGLYFQIRDDYSNLRSQEGKFSFPIIHAIRSKRYDNQVLHILRQRTTNVEVKRYCIKLLEKCGSFQYTRDTLQALDQEAREEIAHLGGNKYLEELLDEMLSWQRDNKSVDNVCAKKEVIEKQNEKLLRPFNYIVQLPGKRVRPKLIAAFNYWLQVCPEKLKAVGEIIQMLHNTSLLLDDVEDNSTLRRGLPVAHLIYGIASTINAANYVIIIALEKTLQLGHPKAATVYTEQLLELHRGQGLEIYWRDNFICPTEEEYRDMTIKIH
;
A
#
# COMPACT_ATOMS: atom_id res chain seq x y z
N MET A 1 -18.81 0.04 10.41
CA MET A 1 -17.75 0.77 9.69
C MET A 1 -16.65 -0.21 9.28
N PRO A 2 -16.25 -0.23 8.00
CA PRO A 2 -15.34 -1.23 7.41
C PRO A 2 -14.08 -1.52 8.22
N PHE A 3 -13.45 -0.49 8.77
CA PHE A 3 -12.22 -0.64 9.56
C PHE A 3 -12.44 -1.42 10.87
N LYS A 4 -13.56 -1.20 11.58
CA LYS A 4 -13.88 -1.99 12.79
C LYS A 4 -14.13 -3.45 12.46
N TYR A 5 -14.70 -3.73 11.28
CA TYR A 5 -14.98 -5.09 10.82
C TYR A 5 -13.68 -5.87 10.57
N ILE A 6 -12.70 -5.29 9.86
CA ILE A 6 -11.44 -6.00 9.60
C ILE A 6 -10.61 -6.27 10.87
N LEU A 7 -10.77 -5.44 11.92
CA LEU A 7 -10.13 -5.67 13.22
C LEU A 7 -10.69 -6.89 13.98
N GLN A 8 -11.92 -7.33 13.68
CA GLN A 8 -12.51 -8.51 14.29
C GLN A 8 -11.86 -9.81 13.79
N VAL A 9 -11.09 -9.74 12.71
CA VAL A 9 -10.46 -10.89 12.08
C VAL A 9 -9.07 -11.09 12.66
N PRO A 10 -8.85 -12.06 13.58
CA PRO A 10 -7.55 -12.25 14.18
C PRO A 10 -6.50 -12.53 13.10
N GLY A 11 -5.44 -11.71 13.08
CA GLY A 11 -4.28 -11.94 12.23
C GLY A 11 -3.29 -12.91 12.87
N LYS A 12 -2.28 -13.33 12.10
CA LYS A 12 -1.18 -14.20 12.60
C LYS A 12 -0.27 -13.52 13.65
N GLN A 13 -0.62 -12.33 14.14
CA GLN A 13 0.13 -11.52 15.13
C GLN A 13 1.65 -11.39 14.87
N ILE A 14 2.06 -11.50 13.61
CA ILE A 14 3.47 -11.42 13.19
C ILE A 14 4.07 -10.04 13.49
N ARG A 15 3.33 -8.97 13.22
CA ARG A 15 3.84 -7.60 13.34
C ARG A 15 4.17 -7.21 14.78
N PRO A 16 3.30 -7.44 15.79
CA PRO A 16 3.66 -7.22 17.18
C PRO A 16 4.92 -8.00 17.62
N LYS A 17 5.07 -9.26 17.18
CA LYS A 17 6.27 -10.07 17.46
C LYS A 17 7.52 -9.45 16.83
N LEU A 18 7.42 -9.02 15.58
CA LEU A 18 8.53 -8.37 14.87
C LEU A 18 8.92 -7.03 15.52
N THR A 19 7.95 -6.20 15.88
CA THR A 19 8.19 -4.96 16.64
C THR A 19 8.88 -5.25 17.97
N ALA A 20 8.43 -6.24 18.74
CA ALA A 20 9.08 -6.64 19.97
C ALA A 20 10.52 -7.14 19.74
N ALA A 21 10.72 -7.92 18.67
CA ALA A 21 12.02 -8.45 18.32
C ALA A 21 13.02 -7.36 17.92
N PHE A 22 12.63 -6.37 17.11
CA PHE A 22 13.49 -5.22 16.84
C PHE A 22 13.70 -4.33 18.07
N ASN A 23 12.73 -4.27 18.99
CA ASN A 23 12.89 -3.50 20.23
C ASN A 23 13.94 -4.08 21.17
N TYR A 24 14.31 -5.37 21.02
CA TYR A 24 15.47 -5.95 21.70
C TYR A 24 16.76 -5.16 21.42
N TRP A 25 16.96 -4.75 20.16
CA TRP A 25 18.10 -3.94 19.75
C TRP A 25 17.87 -2.44 19.93
N LEU A 26 16.65 -1.96 19.68
CA LEU A 26 16.36 -0.53 19.62
C LEU A 26 15.98 0.09 20.97
N GLN A 27 15.55 -0.72 21.96
CA GLN A 27 15.27 -0.27 23.32
C GLN A 27 14.39 0.99 23.42
N VAL A 28 13.40 1.12 22.53
CA VAL A 28 12.48 2.26 22.51
C VAL A 28 11.57 2.21 23.73
N CYS A 29 11.30 3.39 24.31
CA CYS A 29 10.44 3.47 25.49
C CYS A 29 9.02 2.94 25.21
N PRO A 30 8.35 2.31 26.20
CA PRO A 30 7.07 1.63 25.98
C PRO A 30 5.97 2.51 25.38
N GLU A 31 5.93 3.79 25.75
CA GLU A 31 4.95 4.75 25.23
C GLU A 31 5.10 4.97 23.72
N LYS A 32 6.33 5.27 23.26
CA LYS A 32 6.61 5.47 21.82
C LYS A 32 6.47 4.16 21.05
N LEU A 33 6.90 3.04 21.62
CA LEU A 33 6.74 1.72 21.00
C LEU A 33 5.27 1.39 20.76
N LYS A 34 4.40 1.65 21.75
CA LYS A 34 2.95 1.46 21.61
C LYS A 34 2.37 2.37 20.53
N ALA A 35 2.73 3.66 20.53
CA ALA A 35 2.25 4.60 19.53
C ALA A 35 2.66 4.20 18.09
N ILE A 36 3.92 3.76 17.91
CA ILE A 36 4.41 3.23 16.63
C ILE A 36 3.64 1.97 16.24
N GLY A 37 3.44 1.04 17.19
CA GLY A 37 2.66 -0.16 16.96
C GLY A 37 1.22 0.12 16.48
N GLU A 38 0.56 1.12 17.07
CA GLU A 38 -0.77 1.58 16.64
C GLU A 38 -0.75 2.11 15.20
N ILE A 39 0.22 2.96 14.84
CA ILE A 39 0.39 3.50 13.48
C ILE A 39 0.55 2.36 12.47
N ILE A 40 1.45 1.42 12.75
CA ILE A 40 1.70 0.28 11.85
C ILE A 40 0.48 -0.63 11.71
N GLN A 41 -0.25 -0.87 12.81
CA GLN A 41 -1.47 -1.68 12.76
C GLN A 41 -2.57 -0.98 11.94
N MET A 42 -2.71 0.34 12.07
CA MET A 42 -3.66 1.14 11.28
C MET A 42 -3.36 1.04 9.79
N LEU A 43 -2.12 1.36 9.40
CA LEU A 43 -1.66 1.26 8.01
C LEU A 43 -1.80 -0.15 7.43
N HIS A 44 -1.51 -1.17 8.23
CA HIS A 44 -1.68 -2.54 7.79
C HIS A 44 -3.15 -2.86 7.46
N ASN A 45 -4.09 -2.56 8.35
CA ASN A 45 -5.48 -2.93 8.07
C ASN A 45 -6.08 -2.03 6.98
N SER A 46 -5.67 -0.77 6.88
CA SER A 46 -6.06 0.10 5.77
C SER A 46 -5.57 -0.44 4.43
N SER A 47 -4.30 -0.84 4.32
CA SER A 47 -3.79 -1.46 3.09
C SER A 47 -4.53 -2.75 2.76
N LEU A 48 -4.87 -3.60 3.73
CA LEU A 48 -5.68 -4.79 3.46
C LEU A 48 -7.09 -4.48 2.91
N LEU A 49 -7.74 -3.42 3.40
CA LEU A 49 -9.04 -2.99 2.89
C LEU A 49 -8.93 -2.51 1.43
N LEU A 50 -7.87 -1.77 1.10
CA LEU A 50 -7.61 -1.33 -0.27
C LEU A 50 -7.24 -2.52 -1.16
N ASP A 51 -6.29 -3.36 -0.74
CA ASP A 51 -5.87 -4.57 -1.45
C ASP A 51 -7.08 -5.45 -1.82
N ASP A 52 -8.00 -5.69 -0.86
CA ASP A 52 -9.20 -6.50 -1.13
C ASP A 52 -10.06 -5.92 -2.26
N VAL A 53 -10.19 -4.60 -2.34
CA VAL A 53 -10.90 -3.91 -3.42
C VAL A 53 -10.11 -3.96 -4.72
N GLU A 54 -8.81 -3.67 -4.68
CA GLU A 54 -7.91 -3.62 -5.84
C GLU A 54 -7.71 -5.00 -6.48
N ASP A 55 -7.82 -6.07 -5.70
CA ASP A 55 -7.69 -7.46 -6.12
C ASP A 55 -9.03 -8.13 -6.42
N ASN A 56 -10.15 -7.46 -6.15
CA ASN A 56 -11.49 -8.02 -6.25
C ASN A 56 -11.61 -9.34 -5.46
N SER A 57 -11.00 -9.36 -4.27
CA SER A 57 -11.02 -10.53 -3.38
C SER A 57 -12.44 -10.77 -2.86
N THR A 58 -12.81 -12.03 -2.65
CA THR A 58 -14.13 -12.38 -2.09
C THR A 58 -14.09 -12.66 -0.59
N LEU A 59 -12.96 -13.17 -0.11
CA LEU A 59 -12.76 -13.57 1.28
C LEU A 59 -11.41 -13.07 1.79
N ARG A 60 -11.36 -12.69 3.06
CA ARG A 60 -10.13 -12.45 3.81
C ARG A 60 -10.14 -13.28 5.08
N ARG A 61 -9.13 -14.15 5.23
CA ARG A 61 -8.98 -15.09 6.36
C ARG A 61 -10.26 -15.91 6.61
N GLY A 62 -10.94 -16.31 5.54
CA GLY A 62 -12.14 -17.17 5.59
C GLY A 62 -13.46 -16.44 5.84
N ILE A 63 -13.47 -15.11 6.01
CA ILE A 63 -14.71 -14.33 6.12
C ILE A 63 -14.87 -13.36 4.94
N PRO A 64 -16.09 -12.89 4.63
CA PRO A 64 -16.32 -11.94 3.56
C PRO A 64 -15.48 -10.67 3.73
N VAL A 65 -14.94 -10.15 2.63
CA VAL A 65 -14.19 -8.89 2.61
C VAL A 65 -15.10 -7.70 2.95
N ALA A 66 -14.55 -6.63 3.51
CA ALA A 66 -15.35 -5.50 3.99
C ALA A 66 -16.20 -4.84 2.88
N HIS A 67 -15.67 -4.74 1.65
CA HIS A 67 -16.40 -4.12 0.54
C HIS A 67 -17.60 -4.94 0.06
N SER A 68 -17.64 -6.24 0.36
CA SER A 68 -18.83 -7.08 0.08
C SER A 68 -19.98 -6.84 1.06
N ILE A 69 -19.68 -6.25 2.22
CA ILE A 69 -20.66 -5.98 3.28
C ILE A 69 -21.08 -4.51 3.28
N TYR A 70 -20.10 -3.60 3.19
CA TYR A 70 -20.30 -2.16 3.31
C TYR A 70 -20.24 -1.41 1.98
N GLY A 71 -19.95 -2.12 0.88
CA GLY A 71 -19.72 -1.50 -0.43
C GLY A 71 -18.29 -1.03 -0.64
N ILE A 72 -17.92 -0.89 -1.92
CA ILE A 72 -16.61 -0.42 -2.37
C ILE A 72 -16.34 0.99 -1.87
N ALA A 73 -17.30 1.91 -2.05
CA ALA A 73 -17.17 3.32 -1.68
C ALA A 73 -16.84 3.51 -0.19
N SER A 74 -17.68 2.96 0.69
CA SER A 74 -17.45 3.03 2.14
C SER A 74 -16.11 2.42 2.54
N THR A 75 -15.67 1.36 1.86
CA THR A 75 -14.41 0.66 2.18
C THR A 75 -13.19 1.48 1.77
N ILE A 76 -13.17 2.06 0.57
CA ILE A 76 -12.10 2.95 0.09
C ILE A 76 -11.98 4.16 1.02
N ASN A 77 -13.09 4.88 1.26
CA ASN A 77 -13.05 6.06 2.10
C ASN A 77 -12.61 5.74 3.54
N ALA A 78 -13.09 4.64 4.13
CA ALA A 78 -12.67 4.23 5.47
C ALA A 78 -11.17 3.89 5.56
N ALA A 79 -10.62 3.23 4.54
CA ALA A 79 -9.21 2.89 4.50
C ALA A 79 -8.33 4.15 4.39
N ASN A 80 -8.68 5.05 3.48
CA ASN A 80 -7.98 6.32 3.25
C ASN A 80 -8.07 7.24 4.49
N TYR A 81 -9.25 7.35 5.10
CA TYR A 81 -9.43 8.10 6.35
C TYR A 81 -8.47 7.63 7.45
N VAL A 82 -8.35 6.30 7.64
CA VAL A 82 -7.45 5.75 8.66
C VAL A 82 -5.97 5.93 8.31
N ILE A 83 -5.59 5.96 7.03
CA ILE A 83 -4.23 6.36 6.61
C ILE A 83 -3.94 7.79 7.07
N ILE A 84 -4.90 8.72 6.96
CA ILE A 84 -4.71 10.10 7.43
C ILE A 84 -4.69 10.19 8.97
N ILE A 85 -5.48 9.38 9.70
CA ILE A 85 -5.36 9.31 11.17
C ILE A 85 -3.98 8.74 11.58
N ALA A 86 -3.43 7.78 10.82
CA ALA A 86 -2.08 7.27 11.08
C ALA A 86 -1.01 8.35 10.86
N LEU A 87 -1.19 9.24 9.88
CA LEU A 87 -0.38 10.43 9.69
C LEU A 87 -0.50 11.42 10.87
N GLU A 88 -1.72 11.68 11.35
CA GLU A 88 -1.95 12.51 12.55
C GLU A 88 -1.23 11.95 13.78
N LYS A 89 -1.36 10.64 14.04
CA LYS A 89 -0.63 9.96 15.11
C LYS A 89 0.89 10.00 14.93
N THR A 90 1.37 9.96 13.68
CA THR A 90 2.79 10.11 13.37
C THR A 90 3.28 11.51 13.73
N LEU A 91 2.50 12.57 13.46
CA LEU A 91 2.82 13.93 13.89
C LEU A 91 2.90 14.03 15.42
N GLN A 92 2.00 13.35 16.13
CA GLN A 92 1.95 13.30 17.59
C GLN A 92 3.14 12.55 18.23
N LEU A 93 3.92 11.79 17.45
CA LEU A 93 5.19 11.22 17.94
C LEU A 93 6.17 12.32 18.37
N GLY A 94 6.05 13.54 17.81
CA GLY A 94 6.84 14.71 18.23
C GLY A 94 8.29 14.71 17.74
N HIS A 95 8.66 13.79 16.84
CA HIS A 95 9.99 13.78 16.23
C HIS A 95 9.96 14.47 14.85
N PRO A 96 10.84 15.44 14.55
CA PRO A 96 10.83 16.22 13.30
C PRO A 96 10.88 15.38 12.02
N GLN A 97 11.55 14.22 12.07
CA GLN A 97 11.69 13.31 10.93
C GLN A 97 10.57 12.26 10.81
N ALA A 98 9.66 12.15 11.79
CA ALA A 98 8.65 11.08 11.79
C ALA A 98 7.77 11.13 10.53
N THR A 99 7.32 12.32 10.14
CA THR A 99 6.48 12.52 8.95
C THR A 99 7.24 12.28 7.66
N THR A 100 8.54 12.59 7.62
CA THR A 100 9.40 12.29 6.46
C THR A 100 9.56 10.78 6.28
N VAL A 101 9.89 10.06 7.36
CA VAL A 101 9.99 8.60 7.36
C VAL A 101 8.67 7.97 6.93
N TYR A 102 7.54 8.44 7.49
CA TYR A 102 6.21 8.01 7.09
C TYR A 102 5.96 8.20 5.59
N THR A 103 6.17 9.42 5.09
CA THR A 103 5.94 9.78 3.69
C THR A 103 6.77 8.91 2.75
N GLU A 104 8.08 8.79 3.01
CA GLU A 104 8.99 7.99 2.19
C GLU A 104 8.54 6.52 2.10
N GLN A 105 8.16 5.92 3.22
CA GLN A 105 7.76 4.51 3.23
C GLN A 105 6.39 4.27 2.60
N LEU A 106 5.44 5.19 2.75
CA LEU A 106 4.16 5.11 2.05
C LEU A 106 4.32 5.30 0.54
N LEU A 107 5.26 6.15 0.08
CA LEU A 107 5.58 6.26 -1.35
C LEU A 107 6.11 4.93 -1.90
N GLU A 108 7.05 4.29 -1.20
CA GLU A 108 7.55 2.97 -1.60
C GLU A 108 6.43 1.93 -1.63
N LEU A 109 5.57 1.89 -0.62
CA LEU A 109 4.45 0.93 -0.56
C LEU A 109 3.56 1.03 -1.80
N HIS A 110 3.13 2.24 -2.19
CA HIS A 110 2.28 2.46 -3.37
C HIS A 110 3.02 2.22 -4.70
N ARG A 111 4.35 2.42 -4.74
CA ARG A 111 5.17 2.01 -5.89
C ARG A 111 5.16 0.50 -6.05
N GLY A 112 5.38 -0.24 -4.96
CA GLY A 112 5.32 -1.70 -4.95
C GLY A 112 3.95 -2.21 -5.39
N GLN A 113 2.88 -1.74 -4.74
CA GLN A 113 1.50 -2.13 -5.05
C GLN A 113 1.14 -1.85 -6.50
N GLY A 114 1.42 -0.64 -7.00
CA GLY A 114 1.05 -0.30 -8.36
C GLY A 114 1.87 -1.01 -9.43
N LEU A 115 3.09 -1.49 -9.14
CA LEU A 115 3.82 -2.37 -10.07
C LEU A 115 3.16 -3.73 -10.20
N GLU A 116 2.76 -4.32 -9.07
CA GLU A 116 2.01 -5.58 -9.04
C GLU A 116 0.70 -5.46 -9.84
N ILE A 117 -0.07 -4.39 -9.59
CA ILE A 117 -1.30 -4.07 -10.32
C ILE A 117 -1.01 -3.90 -11.81
N TYR A 118 0.02 -3.12 -12.17
CA TYR A 118 0.39 -2.87 -13.56
C TYR A 118 0.72 -4.18 -14.28
N TRP A 119 1.54 -5.04 -13.69
CA TRP A 119 1.89 -6.34 -14.27
C TRP A 119 0.66 -7.22 -14.44
N ARG A 120 -0.15 -7.35 -13.39
CA ARG A 120 -1.38 -8.15 -13.36
C ARG A 120 -2.38 -7.71 -14.43
N ASP A 121 -2.63 -6.41 -14.54
CA ASP A 121 -3.68 -5.87 -15.41
C ASP A 121 -3.22 -5.73 -16.87
N ASN A 122 -1.92 -5.66 -17.12
CA ASN A 122 -1.34 -5.66 -18.48
C ASN A 122 -0.83 -7.03 -18.93
N PHE A 123 -0.94 -8.07 -18.08
CA PHE A 123 -0.46 -9.43 -18.32
C PHE A 123 1.03 -9.51 -18.69
N ILE A 124 1.84 -8.68 -18.02
CA ILE A 124 3.29 -8.61 -18.18
C ILE A 124 3.90 -9.36 -17.00
N CYS A 125 4.38 -10.58 -17.24
CA CYS A 125 5.10 -11.32 -16.21
C CYS A 125 6.40 -10.57 -15.86
N PRO A 126 6.68 -10.22 -14.60
CA PRO A 126 7.96 -9.61 -14.22
C PRO A 126 9.11 -10.62 -14.30
N THR A 127 10.35 -10.13 -14.26
CA THR A 127 11.50 -10.97 -13.88
C THR A 127 11.47 -11.24 -12.38
N GLU A 128 12.24 -12.23 -11.92
CA GLU A 128 12.36 -12.50 -10.48
C GLU A 128 12.98 -11.31 -9.72
N GLU A 129 13.94 -10.63 -10.34
CA GLU A 129 14.56 -9.42 -9.78
C GLU A 129 13.56 -8.27 -9.65
N GLU A 130 12.75 -8.03 -10.69
CA GLU A 130 11.67 -7.04 -10.64
C GLU A 130 10.65 -7.39 -9.54
N TYR A 131 10.27 -8.66 -9.43
CA TYR A 131 9.39 -9.13 -8.36
C TYR A 131 10.00 -8.87 -6.98
N ARG A 132 11.28 -9.23 -6.77
CA ARG A 132 12.00 -8.97 -5.51
C ARG A 132 12.00 -7.48 -5.16
N ASP A 133 12.31 -6.61 -6.12
CA ASP A 133 12.32 -5.16 -5.92
C ASP A 133 10.93 -4.60 -5.59
N MET A 134 9.87 -5.13 -6.22
CA MET A 134 8.48 -4.79 -5.90
C MET A 134 8.10 -5.25 -4.48
N THR A 135 8.45 -6.49 -4.11
CA THR A 135 8.14 -7.05 -2.79
C THR A 135 8.81 -6.28 -1.67
N ILE A 136 10.07 -5.88 -1.86
CA ILE A 136 10.78 -5.04 -0.90
C ILE A 136 10.02 -3.72 -0.66
N LYS A 137 9.45 -3.13 -1.71
CA LYS A 137 8.67 -1.90 -1.62
C LYS A 137 7.33 -2.10 -0.93
N LYS A 138 6.55 -3.09 -1.34
CA LYS A 138 5.20 -3.37 -0.83
C LYS A 138 5.21 -3.93 0.59
N THR A 139 5.85 -5.09 0.77
CA THR A 139 5.80 -5.85 2.03
C THR A 139 6.91 -5.44 2.98
N GLY A 140 8.11 -5.16 2.45
CA GLY A 140 9.21 -4.61 3.23
C GLY A 140 8.96 -3.18 3.71
N GLY A 141 8.23 -2.36 2.95
CA GLY A 141 8.00 -0.93 3.27
C GLY A 141 7.33 -0.69 4.62
N LEU A 142 6.32 -1.50 4.99
CA LEU A 142 5.66 -1.33 6.28
C LEU A 142 6.52 -1.82 7.46
N PHE A 143 7.35 -2.86 7.26
CA PHE A 143 8.31 -3.29 8.27
C PHE A 143 9.41 -2.26 8.48
N LEU A 144 9.96 -1.74 7.38
CA LEU A 144 10.99 -0.72 7.42
C LEU A 144 10.46 0.60 8.00
N LEU A 145 9.19 0.95 7.77
CA LEU A 145 8.53 2.06 8.47
C LEU A 145 8.56 1.88 9.99
N ALA A 146 8.18 0.70 10.49
CA ALA A 146 8.19 0.43 11.92
C ALA A 146 9.59 0.61 12.52
N ILE A 147 10.60 0.01 11.88
CA ILE A 147 11.99 0.05 12.33
C ILE A 147 12.54 1.47 12.28
N ARG A 148 12.36 2.19 11.16
CA ARG A 148 12.84 3.57 11.02
C ARG A 148 12.17 4.52 12.00
N LEU A 149 10.87 4.35 12.28
CA LEU A 149 10.20 5.14 13.32
C LEU A 149 10.74 4.82 14.71
N MET A 150 11.04 3.55 15.01
CA MET A 150 11.66 3.15 16.27
C MET A 150 13.07 3.74 16.43
N GLN A 151 13.86 3.77 15.35
CA GLN A 151 15.21 4.35 15.35
C GLN A 151 15.23 5.85 15.69
N LEU A 152 14.16 6.60 15.38
CA LEU A 152 14.05 8.01 15.79
C LEU A 152 14.03 8.21 17.31
N PHE A 153 13.74 7.14 18.07
CA PHE A 153 13.64 7.14 19.53
C PHE A 153 14.60 6.15 20.18
N SER A 154 15.68 5.80 19.46
CA SER A 154 16.72 4.87 19.90
C SER A 154 18.10 5.50 19.71
N ASP A 155 19.04 5.16 20.58
CA ASP A 155 20.46 5.50 20.36
C ASP A 155 21.12 4.56 19.32
N ASN A 156 20.43 3.48 18.93
CA ASN A 156 20.92 2.49 18.00
C ASN A 156 20.62 2.86 16.54
N ASN A 157 21.67 3.31 15.84
CA ASN A 157 21.64 3.72 14.44
C ASN A 157 22.05 2.61 13.45
N THR A 158 22.01 1.34 13.86
CA THR A 158 22.38 0.21 13.00
C THR A 158 21.49 0.15 11.75
N ASP A 159 22.07 -0.14 10.58
CA ASP A 159 21.30 -0.29 9.36
C ASP A 159 20.62 -1.66 9.29
N PHE A 160 19.33 -1.71 9.58
CA PHE A 160 18.51 -2.93 9.49
C PHE A 160 17.89 -3.14 8.11
N THR A 161 18.25 -2.34 7.10
CA THR A 161 17.65 -2.38 5.77
C THR A 161 17.80 -3.75 5.12
N LYS A 162 19.00 -4.35 5.15
CA LYS A 162 19.26 -5.67 4.56
C LYS A 162 18.39 -6.76 5.21
N LEU A 163 18.42 -6.85 6.53
CA LEU A 163 17.59 -7.81 7.28
C LEU A 163 16.09 -7.63 6.99
N SER A 164 15.62 -6.37 6.96
CA SER A 164 14.21 -6.06 6.66
C SER A 164 13.80 -6.49 5.26
N GLN A 165 14.70 -6.35 4.27
CA GLN A 165 14.45 -6.78 2.90
C GLN A 165 14.37 -8.31 2.78
N ILE A 166 15.27 -9.04 3.44
CA ILE A 166 15.27 -10.51 3.47
C ILE A 166 13.98 -11.00 4.11
N ILE A 167 13.65 -10.50 5.30
CA ILE A 167 12.42 -10.88 6.02
C ILE A 167 11.18 -10.54 5.19
N GLY A 168 11.10 -9.33 4.62
CA GLY A 168 9.98 -8.90 3.80
C GLY A 168 9.76 -9.79 2.57
N LEU A 169 10.84 -10.16 1.88
CA LEU A 169 10.78 -11.07 0.73
C LEU A 169 10.35 -12.48 1.15
N TYR A 170 10.91 -13.00 2.23
CA TYR A 170 10.55 -14.30 2.78
C TYR A 170 9.07 -14.37 3.15
N PHE A 171 8.53 -13.34 3.81
CA PHE A 171 7.11 -13.24 4.13
C PHE A 171 6.22 -13.30 2.89
N GLN A 172 6.58 -12.55 1.85
CA GLN A 172 5.78 -12.50 0.62
C GLN A 172 5.83 -13.83 -0.13
N ILE A 173 7.01 -14.40 -0.36
CA ILE A 173 7.14 -15.68 -1.08
C ILE A 173 6.41 -16.80 -0.33
N ARG A 174 6.45 -16.78 1.02
CA ARG A 174 5.71 -17.75 1.85
C ARG A 174 4.19 -17.56 1.72
N ASP A 175 3.73 -16.31 1.69
CA ASP A 175 2.31 -16.00 1.50
C ASP A 175 1.84 -16.43 0.11
N ASP A 176 2.61 -16.12 -0.93
CA ASP A 176 2.40 -16.57 -2.31
C ASP A 176 2.29 -18.09 -2.39
N TYR A 177 3.23 -18.82 -1.75
CA TYR A 177 3.22 -20.29 -1.71
C TYR A 177 2.00 -20.84 -0.97
N SER A 178 1.59 -20.20 0.13
CA SER A 178 0.42 -20.62 0.93
C SER A 178 -0.90 -20.36 0.20
N ASN A 179 -0.97 -19.26 -0.56
CA ASN A 179 -2.17 -18.78 -1.24
C ASN A 179 -2.30 -19.27 -2.69
N LEU A 180 -1.43 -20.17 -3.13
CA LEU A 180 -1.49 -20.81 -4.45
C LEU A 180 -2.83 -21.48 -4.80
N ARG A 181 -3.66 -21.80 -3.79
CA ARG A 181 -4.99 -22.39 -3.98
C ARG A 181 -6.09 -21.36 -4.23
N SER A 182 -5.93 -20.11 -3.79
CA SER A 182 -6.93 -19.04 -4.02
C SER A 182 -6.84 -18.45 -5.43
N GLN A 183 -5.68 -18.54 -6.11
CA GLN A 183 -5.38 -18.08 -7.48
C GLN A 183 -6.25 -16.90 -7.94
N GLU A 184 -5.92 -15.70 -7.45
CA GLU A 184 -6.57 -14.42 -7.81
C GLU A 184 -6.02 -13.81 -9.12
N GLY A 185 -5.40 -14.61 -9.99
CA GLY A 185 -4.85 -14.09 -11.26
C GLY A 185 -3.56 -13.26 -11.11
N LYS A 186 -2.92 -13.26 -9.94
CA LYS A 186 -1.68 -12.52 -9.65
C LYS A 186 -0.43 -13.27 -10.09
N PHE A 187 0.62 -12.53 -10.43
CA PHE A 187 1.96 -13.07 -10.69
C PHE A 187 2.68 -13.37 -9.37
N SER A 188 2.31 -14.47 -8.72
CA SER A 188 3.02 -14.95 -7.53
C SER A 188 4.38 -15.58 -7.89
N PHE A 189 5.30 -15.63 -6.93
CA PHE A 189 6.65 -16.19 -7.12
C PHE A 189 6.69 -17.54 -7.89
N PRO A 190 5.96 -18.59 -7.47
CA PRO A 190 5.91 -19.87 -8.20
C PRO A 190 5.36 -19.76 -9.64
N ILE A 191 4.44 -18.83 -9.88
CA ILE A 191 3.84 -18.57 -11.18
C ILE A 191 4.84 -17.87 -12.10
N ILE A 192 5.56 -16.86 -11.59
CA ILE A 192 6.63 -16.17 -12.30
C ILE A 192 7.70 -17.17 -12.74
N HIS A 193 8.16 -18.02 -11.82
CA HIS A 193 9.11 -19.08 -12.15
C HIS A 193 8.59 -20.00 -13.26
N ALA A 194 7.33 -20.44 -13.20
CA ALA A 194 6.76 -21.33 -14.21
C ALA A 194 6.73 -20.70 -15.61
N ILE A 195 6.34 -19.42 -15.72
CA ILE A 195 6.26 -18.70 -16.99
C ILE A 195 7.66 -18.45 -17.55
N ARG A 196 8.61 -18.08 -16.70
CA ARG A 196 9.97 -17.72 -17.12
C ARG A 196 10.85 -18.94 -17.44
N SER A 197 10.65 -20.06 -16.76
CA SER A 197 11.37 -21.33 -17.00
C SER A 197 10.95 -22.01 -18.30
N LYS A 198 9.72 -21.80 -18.78
CA LYS A 198 9.21 -22.35 -20.05
C LYS A 198 8.75 -21.26 -21.00
N ARG A 199 9.69 -20.47 -21.53
CA ARG A 199 9.41 -19.31 -22.41
C ARG A 199 8.56 -19.62 -23.67
N TYR A 200 8.48 -20.88 -24.10
CA TYR A 200 7.70 -21.31 -25.27
C TYR A 200 6.35 -21.95 -24.89
N ASP A 201 6.07 -22.16 -23.61
CA ASP A 201 4.81 -22.70 -23.09
C ASP A 201 4.05 -21.60 -22.34
N ASN A 202 3.10 -20.98 -23.04
CA ASN A 202 2.32 -19.89 -22.48
C ASN A 202 1.08 -20.36 -21.70
N GLN A 203 0.90 -21.66 -21.42
CA GLN A 203 -0.33 -22.18 -20.80
C GLN A 203 -0.66 -21.50 -19.46
N VAL A 204 0.33 -21.34 -18.58
CA VAL A 204 0.14 -20.67 -17.28
C VAL A 204 -0.30 -19.21 -17.46
N LEU A 205 0.34 -18.49 -18.39
CA LEU A 205 -0.03 -17.10 -18.72
C LEU A 205 -1.44 -16.99 -19.31
N HIS A 206 -1.85 -17.93 -20.16
CA HIS A 206 -3.21 -17.96 -20.72
C HIS A 206 -4.25 -18.23 -19.62
N ILE A 207 -3.96 -19.13 -18.68
CA ILE A 207 -4.87 -19.40 -17.55
C ILE A 207 -5.02 -18.16 -16.67
N LEU A 208 -3.92 -17.47 -16.35
CA LEU A 208 -3.96 -16.20 -15.60
C LEU A 208 -4.81 -15.14 -16.30
N ARG A 209 -4.67 -15.00 -17.63
CA ARG A 209 -5.43 -14.05 -18.45
C ARG A 209 -6.93 -14.26 -18.38
N GLN A 210 -7.38 -15.50 -18.19
CA GLN A 210 -8.80 -15.82 -18.09
C GLN A 210 -9.44 -15.33 -16.79
N ARG A 211 -8.65 -15.02 -15.74
CA ARG A 211 -9.16 -14.69 -14.38
C ARG A 211 -10.26 -15.66 -13.92
N THR A 212 -10.08 -16.94 -14.26
CA THR A 212 -11.14 -17.94 -14.14
C THR A 212 -11.45 -18.29 -12.69
N THR A 213 -12.73 -18.46 -12.38
CA THR A 213 -13.20 -19.03 -11.11
C THR A 213 -13.34 -20.55 -11.17
N ASN A 214 -13.11 -21.16 -12.34
CA ASN A 214 -13.25 -22.60 -12.54
C ASN A 214 -12.16 -23.38 -11.79
N VAL A 215 -12.59 -24.21 -10.84
CA VAL A 215 -11.72 -25.01 -9.96
C VAL A 215 -10.85 -26.01 -10.75
N GLU A 216 -11.36 -26.60 -11.82
CA GLU A 216 -10.60 -27.56 -12.63
C GLU A 216 -9.48 -26.87 -13.41
N VAL A 217 -9.72 -25.67 -13.93
CA VAL A 217 -8.68 -24.87 -14.61
C VAL A 217 -7.59 -24.45 -13.61
N LYS A 218 -7.97 -24.04 -12.39
CA LYS A 218 -7.02 -23.74 -11.31
C LYS A 218 -6.21 -24.99 -10.92
N ARG A 219 -6.86 -26.16 -10.79
CA ARG A 219 -6.19 -27.43 -10.50
C ARG A 219 -5.21 -27.83 -11.60
N TYR A 220 -5.58 -27.62 -12.85
CA TYR A 220 -4.68 -27.85 -14.00
C TYR A 220 -3.47 -26.91 -13.95
N CYS A 221 -3.68 -25.62 -13.65
CA CYS A 221 -2.59 -24.66 -13.43
C CYS A 221 -1.61 -25.14 -12.36
N ILE A 222 -2.11 -25.61 -11.21
CA ILE A 222 -1.28 -26.18 -10.13
C ILE A 222 -0.42 -27.34 -10.64
N LYS A 223 -0.99 -28.26 -11.43
CA LYS A 223 -0.22 -29.37 -12.05
C LYS A 223 0.87 -28.86 -13.00
N LEU A 224 0.62 -27.78 -13.74
CA LEU A 224 1.65 -27.15 -14.58
C LEU A 224 2.79 -26.58 -13.75
N LEU A 225 2.48 -25.88 -12.64
CA LEU A 225 3.50 -25.34 -11.72
C LEU A 225 4.37 -26.48 -11.15
N GLU A 226 3.76 -27.59 -10.76
CA GLU A 226 4.46 -28.79 -10.29
C GLU A 226 5.38 -29.38 -11.37
N LYS A 227 4.87 -29.55 -12.61
CA LYS A 227 5.66 -30.02 -13.76
C LYS A 227 6.80 -29.07 -14.15
N CYS A 228 6.71 -27.79 -13.81
CA CYS A 228 7.79 -26.82 -13.98
C CYS A 228 8.79 -26.82 -12.82
N GLY A 229 8.58 -27.61 -11.77
CA GLY A 229 9.42 -27.59 -10.57
C GLY A 229 9.25 -26.33 -9.71
N SER A 230 8.24 -25.49 -9.97
CA SER A 230 8.08 -24.20 -9.30
C SER A 230 7.89 -24.31 -7.79
N PHE A 231 7.26 -25.38 -7.29
CA PHE A 231 7.08 -25.57 -5.85
C PHE A 231 8.39 -25.94 -5.16
N GLN A 232 9.23 -26.76 -5.81
CA GLN A 232 10.55 -27.06 -5.27
C GLN A 232 11.41 -25.79 -5.28
N TYR A 233 11.47 -25.09 -6.41
CA TYR A 233 12.19 -23.81 -6.51
C TYR A 233 11.76 -22.81 -5.43
N THR A 234 10.45 -22.66 -5.21
CA THR A 234 9.92 -21.76 -4.17
C THR A 234 10.38 -22.16 -2.77
N ARG A 235 10.36 -23.47 -2.44
CA ARG A 235 10.85 -23.97 -1.15
C ARG A 235 12.36 -23.72 -1.00
N ASP A 236 13.13 -23.96 -2.05
CA ASP A 236 14.58 -23.75 -2.05
C ASP A 236 14.92 -22.28 -1.82
N THR A 237 14.22 -21.36 -2.50
CA THR A 237 14.36 -19.91 -2.27
C THR A 237 14.00 -19.52 -0.83
N LEU A 238 12.92 -20.08 -0.27
CA LEU A 238 12.55 -19.83 1.12
C LEU A 238 13.60 -20.36 2.10
N GLN A 239 14.26 -21.48 1.81
CA GLN A 239 15.34 -22.03 2.65
C GLN A 239 16.57 -21.11 2.60
N ALA A 240 16.96 -20.66 1.42
CA ALA A 240 18.06 -19.73 1.25
C ALA A 240 17.82 -18.40 1.98
N LEU A 241 16.60 -17.85 1.89
CA LEU A 241 16.24 -16.61 2.59
C LEU A 241 16.20 -16.76 4.11
N ASP A 242 15.74 -17.90 4.63
CA ASP A 242 15.79 -18.18 6.08
C ASP A 242 17.25 -18.24 6.57
N GLN A 243 18.12 -18.93 5.83
CA GLN A 243 19.55 -18.97 6.14
C GLN A 243 20.19 -17.58 6.08
N GLU A 244 19.95 -16.82 5.01
CA GLU A 244 20.46 -15.46 4.84
C GLU A 244 19.98 -14.54 5.98
N ALA A 245 18.72 -14.68 6.42
CA ALA A 245 18.18 -13.93 7.55
C ALA A 245 18.90 -14.27 8.86
N ARG A 246 19.17 -15.55 9.13
CA ARG A 246 19.87 -16.00 10.34
C ARG A 246 21.33 -15.56 10.36
N GLU A 247 22.02 -15.63 9.22
CA GLU A 247 23.38 -15.13 9.07
C GLU A 247 23.44 -13.62 9.34
N GLU A 248 22.49 -12.85 8.80
CA GLU A 248 22.38 -11.42 9.04
C GLU A 248 22.05 -11.10 10.52
N ILE A 249 21.14 -11.86 11.16
CA ILE A 249 20.84 -11.73 12.59
C ILE A 249 22.10 -11.97 13.43
N ALA A 250 22.87 -13.02 13.12
CA ALA A 250 24.12 -13.32 13.81
C ALA A 250 25.16 -12.21 13.62
N HIS A 251 25.29 -11.68 12.40
CA HIS A 251 26.15 -10.53 12.09
C HIS A 251 25.77 -9.27 12.89
N LEU A 252 24.47 -9.07 13.14
CA LEU A 252 23.94 -7.97 13.95
C LEU A 252 24.00 -8.22 15.46
N GLY A 253 24.71 -9.26 15.92
CA GLY A 253 24.90 -9.57 17.33
C GLY A 253 23.86 -10.50 17.95
N GLY A 254 23.05 -11.17 17.12
CA GLY A 254 22.04 -12.14 17.53
C GLY A 254 20.73 -11.52 18.03
N ASN A 255 19.62 -12.24 17.85
CA ASN A 255 18.30 -11.82 18.33
C ASN A 255 17.36 -13.01 18.46
N LYS A 256 17.26 -13.54 19.68
CA LYS A 256 16.46 -14.72 20.00
C LYS A 256 14.99 -14.57 19.57
N TYR A 257 14.41 -13.38 19.68
CA TYR A 257 13.01 -13.15 19.30
C TYR A 257 12.79 -13.23 17.78
N LEU A 258 13.75 -12.77 16.99
CA LEU A 258 13.69 -12.93 15.53
C LEU A 258 13.94 -14.38 15.11
N GLU A 259 14.87 -15.07 15.76
CA GLU A 259 15.14 -16.50 15.52
C GLU A 259 13.90 -17.35 15.83
N GLU A 260 13.23 -17.13 16.97
CA GLU A 260 11.97 -17.78 17.32
C GLU A 260 10.86 -17.48 16.29
N LEU A 261 10.79 -16.24 15.80
CA LEU A 261 9.83 -15.87 14.75
C LEU A 261 10.11 -16.60 13.44
N LEU A 262 11.39 -16.74 13.05
CA LEU A 262 11.77 -17.50 11.86
C LEU A 262 11.42 -18.99 12.02
N ASP A 263 11.67 -19.57 13.20
CA ASP A 263 11.32 -20.97 13.52
C ASP A 263 9.81 -21.22 13.37
N GLU A 264 8.97 -20.32 13.89
CA GLU A 264 7.50 -20.38 13.71
C GLU A 264 7.09 -20.33 12.22
N MET A 265 7.92 -19.73 11.38
CA MET A 265 7.65 -19.60 9.96
C MET A 265 8.09 -20.80 9.13
N LEU A 266 8.94 -21.69 9.66
CA LEU A 266 9.43 -22.91 8.98
C LEU A 266 8.37 -24.00 8.79
N SER A 267 7.11 -23.74 9.13
CA SER A 267 5.98 -24.68 9.01
C SER A 267 5.77 -25.28 7.60
N TRP A 268 6.44 -24.76 6.56
CA TRP A 268 6.40 -25.23 5.18
C TRP A 268 7.51 -26.25 4.83
N GLN A 269 8.52 -26.49 5.69
CA GLN A 269 9.75 -27.26 5.40
C GLN A 269 9.63 -28.80 5.42
N ARG A 270 8.47 -29.38 5.08
CA ARG A 270 8.47 -30.81 4.71
C ARG A 270 9.00 -30.93 3.27
N ASP A 271 10.26 -31.33 3.15
CA ASP A 271 11.04 -31.70 1.95
C ASP A 271 11.95 -30.60 1.32
N ASN A 272 13.18 -30.98 0.92
CA ASN A 272 14.46 -30.29 1.21
C ASN A 272 15.36 -29.98 -0.03
N LYS A 273 16.11 -28.85 0.01
CA LYS A 273 17.39 -28.41 -0.70
C LYS A 273 17.33 -27.89 -2.16
N SER A 274 18.02 -26.83 -2.65
CA SER A 274 18.71 -25.53 -2.25
C SER A 274 19.42 -24.91 -3.52
N VAL A 275 19.62 -23.57 -3.67
CA VAL A 275 20.73 -22.76 -4.37
C VAL A 275 20.31 -21.27 -4.72
N ASP A 276 21.27 -20.31 -4.87
CA ASP A 276 21.26 -18.83 -4.59
C ASP A 276 21.27 -17.73 -5.73
N ASN A 277 21.01 -16.44 -5.31
CA ASN A 277 21.48 -15.04 -5.70
C ASN A 277 21.08 -14.29 -7.02
N VAL A 278 21.05 -12.93 -7.23
CA VAL A 278 21.11 -11.57 -6.53
C VAL A 278 20.70 -10.43 -7.54
N CYS A 279 20.56 -9.15 -7.09
CA CYS A 279 19.82 -7.96 -7.64
C CYS A 279 20.65 -6.67 -7.98
N ALA A 280 20.05 -5.65 -8.63
CA ALA A 280 20.53 -4.25 -8.86
C ALA A 280 19.42 -3.12 -8.87
N LYS A 281 19.81 -1.82 -8.70
CA LYS A 281 18.93 -0.60 -8.60
C LYS A 281 19.48 0.69 -9.28
N LYS A 282 18.58 1.58 -9.75
CA LYS A 282 18.38 3.05 -9.42
C LYS A 282 17.70 3.87 -10.56
N GLU A 283 17.99 3.62 -11.84
CA GLU A 283 17.30 4.22 -13.02
C GLU A 283 15.80 3.81 -13.12
N VAL A 284 15.44 2.85 -12.28
CA VAL A 284 14.17 2.14 -12.26
C VAL A 284 13.01 3.02 -11.76
N ILE A 285 13.24 3.96 -10.83
CA ILE A 285 12.16 4.67 -10.10
C ILE A 285 11.36 5.63 -11.00
N GLU A 286 12.00 6.41 -11.88
CA GLU A 286 11.30 7.35 -12.77
C GLU A 286 10.41 6.61 -13.79
N LYS A 287 10.94 5.52 -14.37
CA LYS A 287 10.20 4.63 -15.29
C LYS A 287 9.02 3.94 -14.59
N GLN A 288 9.12 3.66 -13.29
CA GLN A 288 8.01 3.13 -12.49
C GLN A 288 6.92 4.19 -12.31
N ASN A 289 7.27 5.43 -11.94
CA ASN A 289 6.32 6.52 -11.74
C ASN A 289 5.46 6.80 -12.98
N GLU A 290 6.05 6.74 -14.18
CA GLU A 290 5.31 6.92 -15.43
C GLU A 290 4.18 5.90 -15.61
N LYS A 291 4.42 4.64 -15.21
CA LYS A 291 3.42 3.57 -15.27
C LYS A 291 2.31 3.77 -14.24
N LEU A 292 2.70 4.14 -13.02
CA LEU A 292 1.82 4.30 -11.86
C LEU A 292 0.86 5.50 -12.00
N LEU A 293 1.33 6.59 -12.59
CA LEU A 293 0.60 7.86 -12.66
C LEU A 293 -0.29 8.00 -13.90
N ARG A 294 -0.42 6.98 -14.75
CA ARG A 294 -1.28 7.05 -15.96
C ARG A 294 -2.71 7.52 -15.69
N PRO A 295 -3.43 6.99 -14.65
CA PRO A 295 -4.77 7.46 -14.33
C PRO A 295 -4.80 8.94 -13.90
N PHE A 296 -3.80 9.37 -13.14
CA PHE A 296 -3.68 10.76 -12.67
C PHE A 296 -3.35 11.73 -13.81
N ASN A 297 -2.40 11.37 -14.67
CA ASN A 297 -2.04 12.19 -15.84
C ASN A 297 -3.23 12.37 -16.78
N TYR A 298 -4.08 11.35 -16.92
CA TYR A 298 -5.31 11.43 -17.69
C TYR A 298 -6.30 12.46 -17.11
N ILE A 299 -6.61 12.40 -15.81
CA ILE A 299 -7.60 13.32 -15.23
C ILE A 299 -7.13 14.78 -15.24
N VAL A 300 -5.82 15.01 -15.12
CA VAL A 300 -5.20 16.35 -15.19
C VAL A 300 -5.41 16.99 -16.57
N GLN A 301 -5.46 16.19 -17.64
CA GLN A 301 -5.66 16.67 -19.01
C GLN A 301 -7.12 17.04 -19.31
N LEU A 302 -8.07 16.64 -18.46
CA LEU A 302 -9.49 16.95 -18.67
C LEU A 302 -9.79 18.45 -18.41
N PRO A 303 -10.65 19.08 -19.23
CA PRO A 303 -10.94 20.52 -19.14
C PRO A 303 -11.62 20.89 -17.81
N GLY A 304 -11.03 21.79 -17.01
CA GLY A 304 -11.57 22.18 -15.70
C GLY A 304 -12.01 23.65 -15.61
N LYS A 305 -12.88 23.97 -14.65
CA LYS A 305 -13.36 25.35 -14.39
C LYS A 305 -12.27 26.31 -13.89
N ARG A 306 -11.07 25.81 -13.54
CA ARG A 306 -9.90 26.57 -13.04
C ARG A 306 -10.23 27.58 -11.93
N VAL A 307 -11.20 27.27 -11.05
CA VAL A 307 -11.64 28.17 -9.95
C VAL A 307 -10.57 28.28 -8.87
N ARG A 308 -9.96 27.16 -8.47
CA ARG A 308 -8.95 27.10 -7.39
C ARG A 308 -7.74 28.02 -7.61
N PRO A 309 -7.04 28.00 -8.76
CA PRO A 309 -5.94 28.94 -8.99
C PRO A 309 -6.35 30.41 -8.85
N LYS A 310 -7.58 30.76 -9.27
CA LYS A 310 -8.11 32.12 -9.10
C LYS A 310 -8.36 32.46 -7.63
N LEU A 311 -8.91 31.54 -6.84
CA LEU A 311 -9.09 31.71 -5.40
C LEU A 311 -7.76 31.87 -4.68
N ILE A 312 -6.77 31.02 -4.99
CA ILE A 312 -5.42 31.12 -4.42
C ILE A 312 -4.80 32.48 -4.72
N ALA A 313 -4.89 32.95 -5.97
CA ALA A 313 -4.41 34.27 -6.34
C ALA A 313 -5.15 35.41 -5.61
N ALA A 314 -6.48 35.30 -5.46
CA ALA A 314 -7.29 36.28 -4.74
C ALA A 314 -6.92 36.33 -3.24
N PHE A 315 -6.79 35.19 -2.58
CA PHE A 315 -6.37 35.15 -1.17
C PHE A 315 -4.93 35.63 -0.97
N ASN A 316 -4.05 35.40 -1.96
CA ASN A 316 -2.68 35.88 -1.89
C ASN A 316 -2.57 37.41 -1.87
N TYR A 317 -3.62 38.15 -2.28
CA TYR A 317 -3.68 39.59 -2.11
C TYR A 317 -3.53 40.00 -0.63
N TRP A 318 -4.09 39.23 0.29
CA TRP A 318 -3.93 39.47 1.73
C TRP A 318 -2.75 38.71 2.33
N LEU A 319 -2.53 37.47 1.90
CA LEU A 319 -1.54 36.59 2.53
C LEU A 319 -0.09 36.90 2.12
N GLN A 320 0.13 37.56 0.97
CA GLN A 320 1.45 38.00 0.51
C GLN A 320 2.52 36.89 0.53
N VAL A 321 2.14 35.67 0.14
CA VAL A 321 3.03 34.51 0.04
C VAL A 321 3.95 34.69 -1.16
N CYS A 322 5.23 34.34 -1.01
CA CYS A 322 6.20 34.43 -2.09
C CYS A 322 5.80 33.54 -3.29
N PRO A 323 6.12 33.95 -4.53
CA PRO A 323 5.65 33.27 -5.74
C PRO A 323 5.98 31.77 -5.80
N GLU A 324 7.16 31.37 -5.31
CA GLU A 324 7.62 29.99 -5.31
C GLU A 324 6.75 29.11 -4.40
N LYS A 325 6.49 29.58 -3.17
CA LYS A 325 5.63 28.86 -2.21
C LYS A 325 4.17 28.88 -2.65
N LEU A 326 3.70 30.00 -3.22
CA LEU A 326 2.34 30.11 -3.75
C LEU A 326 2.11 29.10 -4.88
N LYS A 327 3.09 28.96 -5.80
CA LYS A 327 3.06 27.97 -6.87
C LYS A 327 3.01 26.55 -6.29
N ALA A 328 3.88 26.24 -5.32
CA ALA A 328 3.91 24.94 -4.68
C ALA A 328 2.58 24.59 -3.98
N VAL A 329 1.99 25.55 -3.26
CA VAL A 329 0.64 25.40 -2.66
C VAL A 329 -0.42 25.16 -3.74
N GLY A 330 -0.36 25.88 -4.85
CA GLY A 330 -1.24 25.68 -6.00
C GLY A 330 -1.14 24.29 -6.61
N GLU A 331 0.08 23.76 -6.75
CA GLU A 331 0.32 22.39 -7.21
C GLU A 331 -0.26 21.35 -6.24
N ILE A 332 0.00 21.49 -4.94
CA ILE A 332 -0.51 20.59 -3.89
C ILE A 332 -2.04 20.54 -3.93
N ILE A 333 -2.70 21.70 -3.95
CA ILE A 333 -4.16 21.79 -3.99
C ILE A 333 -4.74 21.18 -5.27
N GLN A 334 -4.07 21.36 -6.41
CA GLN A 334 -4.49 20.78 -7.68
C GLN A 334 -4.33 19.25 -7.69
N MET A 335 -3.26 18.73 -7.07
CA MET A 335 -3.03 17.30 -6.91
C MET A 335 -4.11 16.66 -6.04
N LEU A 336 -4.36 17.23 -4.85
CA LEU A 336 -5.39 16.73 -3.93
C LEU A 336 -6.78 16.75 -4.56
N HIS A 337 -7.11 17.81 -5.31
CA HIS A 337 -8.37 17.86 -6.02
C HIS A 337 -8.54 16.75 -7.05
N ASN A 338 -7.58 16.62 -7.97
CA ASN A 338 -7.71 15.65 -9.05
C ASN A 338 -7.72 14.22 -8.48
N THR A 339 -7.05 14.04 -7.35
CA THR A 339 -7.07 12.78 -6.62
C THR A 339 -8.44 12.50 -5.99
N SER A 340 -9.08 13.48 -5.37
CA SER A 340 -10.45 13.31 -4.86
C SER A 340 -11.38 12.88 -5.99
N LEU A 341 -11.31 13.56 -7.15
CA LEU A 341 -12.14 13.21 -8.30
C LEU A 341 -11.91 11.78 -8.83
N LEU A 342 -10.68 11.27 -8.78
CA LEU A 342 -10.39 9.89 -9.18
C LEU A 342 -11.04 8.88 -8.24
N LEU A 343 -11.01 9.15 -6.93
CA LEU A 343 -11.65 8.33 -5.92
C LEU A 343 -13.18 8.44 -6.05
N ASP A 344 -13.72 9.66 -6.11
CA ASP A 344 -15.16 9.93 -6.29
C ASP A 344 -15.71 9.18 -7.51
N ASP A 345 -15.00 9.20 -8.65
CA ASP A 345 -15.41 8.47 -9.85
C ASP A 345 -15.60 6.97 -9.59
N VAL A 346 -14.72 6.36 -8.79
CA VAL A 346 -14.80 4.94 -8.41
C VAL A 346 -15.91 4.73 -7.37
N GLU A 347 -16.00 5.60 -6.36
CA GLU A 347 -16.97 5.51 -5.25
C GLU A 347 -18.42 5.71 -5.72
N ASP A 348 -18.62 6.51 -6.76
CA ASP A 348 -19.93 6.76 -7.39
C ASP A 348 -20.25 5.82 -8.55
N ASN A 349 -19.31 4.94 -8.93
CA ASN A 349 -19.41 4.11 -10.12
C ASN A 349 -19.74 4.94 -11.39
N SER A 350 -19.11 6.11 -11.48
CA SER A 350 -19.33 7.07 -12.57
C SER A 350 -18.86 6.49 -13.91
N THR A 351 -19.56 6.82 -15.00
CA THR A 351 -19.15 6.41 -16.35
C THR A 351 -18.43 7.52 -17.10
N LEU A 352 -18.77 8.78 -16.82
CA LEU A 352 -18.27 9.95 -17.52
C LEU A 352 -17.87 11.07 -16.56
N ARG A 353 -16.79 11.76 -16.89
CA ARG A 353 -16.38 13.03 -16.29
C ARG A 353 -16.16 14.05 -17.39
N ARG A 354 -16.97 15.11 -17.36
CA ARG A 354 -16.92 16.21 -18.35
C ARG A 354 -17.09 15.71 -19.80
N GLY A 355 -17.98 14.72 -19.97
CA GLY A 355 -18.29 14.12 -21.28
C GLY A 355 -17.25 13.12 -21.79
N LEU A 356 -16.19 12.84 -21.01
CA LEU A 356 -15.15 11.87 -21.35
C LEU A 356 -15.18 10.67 -20.39
N PRO A 357 -14.74 9.47 -20.80
CA PRO A 357 -14.70 8.30 -19.92
C PRO A 357 -13.87 8.58 -18.66
N VAL A 358 -14.31 8.08 -17.51
CA VAL A 358 -13.54 8.19 -16.26
C VAL A 358 -12.30 7.29 -16.27
N ALA A 359 -11.31 7.61 -15.44
CA ALA A 359 -10.02 6.93 -15.45
C ALA A 359 -10.12 5.43 -15.15
N HIS A 360 -11.00 5.01 -14.24
CA HIS A 360 -11.10 3.60 -13.85
C HIS A 360 -11.70 2.71 -14.95
N LEU A 361 -12.45 3.28 -15.90
CA LEU A 361 -12.91 2.55 -17.09
C LEU A 361 -11.80 2.35 -18.14
N ILE A 362 -10.78 3.21 -18.13
CA ILE A 362 -9.65 3.14 -19.06
C ILE A 362 -8.52 2.29 -18.48
N TYR A 363 -8.18 2.48 -17.21
CA TYR A 363 -7.00 1.90 -16.57
C TYR A 363 -7.32 0.84 -15.50
N GLY A 364 -8.60 0.63 -15.19
CA GLY A 364 -9.07 -0.26 -14.13
C GLY A 364 -9.16 0.42 -12.76
N ILE A 365 -10.09 -0.07 -11.94
CA ILE A 365 -10.33 0.41 -10.57
C ILE A 365 -9.05 0.39 -9.73
N ALA A 366 -8.32 -0.73 -9.76
CA ALA A 366 -7.11 -0.90 -8.96
C ALA A 366 -6.02 0.13 -9.28
N SER A 367 -5.71 0.31 -10.57
CA SER A 367 -4.73 1.31 -11.01
C SER A 367 -5.17 2.72 -10.59
N THR A 368 -6.46 3.03 -10.70
CA THR A 368 -7.01 4.34 -10.32
C THR A 368 -6.91 4.60 -8.81
N ILE A 369 -7.28 3.64 -7.97
CA ILE A 369 -7.18 3.75 -6.50
C ILE A 369 -5.73 3.92 -6.06
N ASN A 370 -4.82 3.07 -6.56
CA ASN A 370 -3.40 3.18 -6.22
C ASN A 370 -2.78 4.50 -6.70
N ALA A 371 -3.10 4.95 -7.92
CA ALA A 371 -2.61 6.24 -8.43
C ALA A 371 -3.11 7.42 -7.59
N ALA A 372 -4.37 7.40 -7.19
CA ALA A 372 -4.95 8.40 -6.29
C ALA A 372 -4.20 8.43 -4.96
N ASN A 373 -4.14 7.31 -4.25
CA ASN A 373 -3.48 7.25 -2.95
C ASN A 373 -1.98 7.59 -3.02
N TYR A 374 -1.29 7.18 -4.09
CA TYR A 374 0.11 7.57 -4.31
C TYR A 374 0.27 9.09 -4.43
N VAL A 375 -0.62 9.76 -5.16
CA VAL A 375 -0.57 11.23 -5.34
C VAL A 375 -0.90 11.99 -4.06
N ILE A 376 -1.76 11.46 -3.18
CA ILE A 376 -1.96 12.01 -1.82
C ILE A 376 -0.58 12.07 -1.13
N ILE A 377 0.17 10.97 -1.11
CA ILE A 377 1.47 10.94 -0.44
C ILE A 377 2.52 11.84 -1.14
N ILE A 378 2.52 11.95 -2.48
CA ILE A 378 3.39 12.93 -3.17
C ILE A 378 3.01 14.37 -2.79
N ALA A 379 1.72 14.66 -2.64
CA ALA A 379 1.26 15.98 -2.18
C ALA A 379 1.71 16.26 -0.74
N LEU A 380 1.77 15.24 0.12
CA LEU A 380 2.35 15.34 1.46
C LEU A 380 3.87 15.60 1.39
N GLU A 381 4.62 14.89 0.54
CA GLU A 381 6.05 15.14 0.33
C GLU A 381 6.32 16.60 -0.10
N LYS A 382 5.56 17.10 -1.09
CA LYS A 382 5.62 18.51 -1.51
C LYS A 382 5.23 19.48 -0.39
N THR A 383 4.28 19.10 0.45
CA THR A 383 3.86 19.89 1.62
C THR A 383 5.01 20.01 2.63
N LEU A 384 5.74 18.93 2.89
CA LEU A 384 6.92 18.94 3.76
C LEU A 384 8.04 19.82 3.19
N GLN A 385 8.22 19.84 1.87
CA GLN A 385 9.19 20.69 1.17
C GLN A 385 8.88 22.20 1.28
N LEU A 386 7.68 22.61 1.69
CA LEU A 386 7.39 24.02 1.99
C LEU A 386 8.21 24.55 3.18
N GLY A 387 8.74 23.65 4.02
CA GLY A 387 9.61 23.97 5.15
C GLY A 387 8.91 24.69 6.30
N HIS A 388 7.58 24.70 6.34
CA HIS A 388 6.81 25.34 7.41
C HIS A 388 6.35 24.29 8.44
N PRO A 389 6.59 24.49 9.74
CA PRO A 389 6.36 23.45 10.78
C PRO A 389 4.90 23.01 10.89
N LYS A 390 3.95 23.89 10.56
CA LYS A 390 2.50 23.58 10.56
C LYS A 390 1.97 23.02 9.24
N ALA A 391 2.78 22.95 8.17
CA ALA A 391 2.27 22.58 6.85
C ALA A 391 1.67 21.16 6.84
N ALA A 392 2.36 20.20 7.47
CA ALA A 392 1.86 18.83 7.58
C ALA A 392 0.60 18.74 8.45
N THR A 393 0.50 19.53 9.52
CA THR A 393 -0.69 19.59 10.39
C THR A 393 -1.90 20.09 9.61
N VAL A 394 -1.77 21.24 8.93
CA VAL A 394 -2.85 21.80 8.09
C VAL A 394 -3.26 20.81 7.01
N TYR A 395 -2.29 20.21 6.32
CA TYR A 395 -2.57 19.18 5.31
C TYR A 395 -3.36 18.00 5.87
N THR A 396 -2.98 17.51 7.06
CA THR A 396 -3.62 16.36 7.72
C THR A 396 -5.04 16.69 8.14
N GLU A 397 -5.24 17.83 8.82
CA GLU A 397 -6.56 18.30 9.27
C GLU A 397 -7.53 18.46 8.09
N GLN A 398 -7.09 19.10 7.01
CA GLN A 398 -7.95 19.33 5.84
C GLN A 398 -8.32 18.03 5.12
N LEU A 399 -7.41 17.04 5.07
CA LEU A 399 -7.75 15.72 4.52
C LEU A 399 -8.68 14.91 5.42
N LEU A 400 -8.55 15.03 6.75
CA LEU A 400 -9.49 14.39 7.68
C LEU A 400 -10.89 14.93 7.49
N GLU A 401 -11.07 16.26 7.34
CA GLU A 401 -12.38 16.84 7.07
C GLU A 401 -12.93 16.41 5.71
N LEU A 402 -12.09 16.36 4.66
CA LEU A 402 -12.50 15.91 3.33
C LEU A 402 -13.04 14.47 3.36
N HIS A 403 -12.28 13.53 3.93
CA HIS A 403 -12.71 12.13 4.03
C HIS A 403 -13.89 11.92 4.98
N ARG A 404 -14.03 12.76 6.02
CA ARG A 404 -15.19 12.72 6.90
C ARG A 404 -16.45 13.16 6.17
N GLY A 405 -16.39 14.26 5.43
CA GLY A 405 -17.50 14.74 4.62
C GLY A 405 -17.93 13.71 3.57
N GLN A 406 -16.97 13.19 2.81
CA GLN A 406 -17.21 12.13 1.83
C GLN A 406 -17.83 10.87 2.48
N GLY A 407 -17.33 10.48 3.65
CA GLY A 407 -17.85 9.33 4.39
C GLY A 407 -19.30 9.51 4.85
N LEU A 408 -19.70 10.72 5.23
CA LEU A 408 -21.09 11.03 5.59
C LEU A 408 -21.99 10.98 4.36
N GLU A 409 -21.56 11.54 3.23
CA GLU A 409 -22.30 11.49 1.97
C GLU A 409 -22.55 10.05 1.51
N ILE A 410 -21.49 9.22 1.48
CA ILE A 410 -21.59 7.80 1.17
C ILE A 410 -22.55 7.09 2.14
N TYR A 411 -22.42 7.36 3.44
CA TYR A 411 -23.28 6.74 4.44
C TYR A 411 -24.76 7.09 4.22
N TRP A 412 -25.08 8.36 4.00
CA TRP A 412 -26.45 8.80 3.73
C TRP A 412 -27.01 8.18 2.45
N ARG A 413 -26.21 8.17 1.38
CA ARG A 413 -26.57 7.56 0.09
C ARG A 413 -26.84 6.07 0.23
N ASP A 414 -25.91 5.31 0.80
CA ASP A 414 -25.95 3.85 0.85
C ASP A 414 -27.02 3.33 1.84
N ASN A 415 -27.42 4.14 2.83
CA ASN A 415 -28.46 3.79 3.81
C ASN A 415 -29.81 4.46 3.53
N PHE A 416 -29.96 5.20 2.43
CA PHE A 416 -31.17 5.96 2.08
C PHE A 416 -31.64 6.92 3.20
N ILE A 417 -30.68 7.56 3.88
CA ILE A 417 -30.92 8.51 4.95
C ILE A 417 -30.84 9.92 4.36
N CYS A 418 -31.88 10.72 4.54
CA CYS A 418 -31.82 12.16 4.26
C CYS A 418 -31.25 12.88 5.49
N PRO A 419 -30.13 13.61 5.39
CA PRO A 419 -29.61 14.38 6.52
C PRO A 419 -30.53 15.54 6.87
N THR A 420 -30.53 15.91 8.14
CA THR A 420 -31.10 17.19 8.58
C THR A 420 -30.31 18.36 8.00
N GLU A 421 -30.91 19.55 7.95
CA GLU A 421 -30.18 20.76 7.54
C GLU A 421 -28.95 21.02 8.42
N GLU A 422 -29.03 20.70 9.71
CA GLU A 422 -27.93 20.86 10.67
C GLU A 422 -26.79 19.91 10.32
N GLU A 423 -27.06 18.62 10.13
CA GLU A 423 -26.05 17.63 9.72
C GLU A 423 -25.39 17.97 8.38
N TYR A 424 -26.16 18.47 7.41
CA TYR A 424 -25.63 18.91 6.12
C TYR A 424 -24.75 20.17 6.25
N ARG A 425 -25.14 21.12 7.10
CA ARG A 425 -24.33 22.31 7.41
C ARG A 425 -23.05 21.95 8.14
N ASP A 426 -23.11 21.04 9.11
CA ASP A 426 -21.93 20.56 9.85
C ASP A 426 -20.94 19.83 8.95
N MET A 427 -21.42 19.16 7.90
CA MET A 427 -20.57 18.56 6.88
C MET A 427 -19.87 19.62 6.01
N THR A 428 -20.53 20.74 5.73
CA THR A 428 -20.07 21.76 4.76
C THR A 428 -19.33 22.94 5.40
N ILE A 429 -19.51 23.19 6.69
CA ILE A 429 -19.05 24.41 7.39
C ILE A 429 -18.27 24.09 8.67
N LYS A 430 -17.34 23.12 8.65
CA LYS A 430 -16.30 23.02 9.69
C LYS A 430 -15.07 23.84 9.31
N ILE A 431 -15.20 25.16 9.42
CA ILE A 431 -14.05 26.07 9.43
C ILE A 431 -13.72 26.32 10.91
N HIS A 432 -12.64 25.71 11.40
CA HIS A 432 -12.04 26.06 12.69
C HIS A 432 -10.95 27.11 12.50
#